data_AF-A0AAD8SBJ2-F1
#
_entry.id   AF-A0AAD8SBJ2-F1
#
_cell.length_a   1.000
_cell.length_b   1.000
_cell.length_c   1.000
_cell.angle_alpha   90.00
_cell.angle_beta   90.00
_cell.angle_gamma   90.00
#
_symmetry.space_group_name_H-M   'P 1'
#
loop_
_entity.id
_entity.type
_entity.pdbx_description
1 polymer ?
#
loop_
_entity_poly.entity_id
_entity_poly.type
_entity_poly.pdbx_seq_one_letter_code
_entity_poly.pdbx_strand_id
1 'polypeptide(L)'
;MLVLFLYEDSSEENSPEGTRARATLGKPPRRARTCVGFQEKTDDTSSGEVEEVLMPSTTLDLATSKSVADKAANLAKPTAETQEPITSSSAVPLVLGEGYDLSSLLTFDPESIEPAASKASEESGPSATHGQLQHLKALLSSSIETLVEDPKKSRVKLARQRISLRHAQLPLKADIADKCQRLNEKKAALDAKTDTSVSTAELETLRKELEDLEERVRATKQLIQDKEALIAHSHEEAEGLKAELKTDLAEIRALNKQLVTGQDEDDEAEIAEVDRVRADALHALEAFLQ
;
A
#
# COMPACT_ATOMS: atom_id res chain seq x y z
N MET A 1 -30.26 -27.36 29.68
CA MET A 1 -30.39 -28.23 28.48
C MET A 1 -29.16 -27.97 27.62
N LEU A 2 -28.29 -28.97 27.37
CA LEU A 2 -27.06 -28.76 26.59
C LEU A 2 -27.36 -28.82 25.09
N VAL A 3 -26.81 -27.87 24.33
CA VAL A 3 -26.32 -28.12 22.97
C VAL A 3 -24.94 -27.48 22.86
N LEU A 4 -23.92 -28.31 23.03
CA LEU A 4 -22.56 -28.01 22.58
C LEU A 4 -22.49 -28.39 21.10
N PHE A 5 -21.86 -27.55 20.27
CA PHE A 5 -20.91 -28.04 19.27
C PHE A 5 -19.85 -26.96 19.01
N LEU A 6 -18.66 -27.22 19.53
CA LEU A 6 -17.41 -26.59 19.10
C LEU A 6 -16.95 -27.29 17.83
N TYR A 7 -16.35 -26.56 16.90
CA TYR A 7 -15.10 -27.01 16.29
C TYR A 7 -14.30 -25.80 15.77
N GLU A 8 -13.22 -25.49 16.48
CA GLU A 8 -12.10 -24.74 15.93
C GLU A 8 -11.30 -25.68 15.02
N ASP A 9 -10.58 -25.13 14.03
CA ASP A 9 -9.33 -25.76 13.62
C ASP A 9 -8.29 -24.66 13.35
N SER A 10 -7.47 -24.41 14.38
CA SER A 10 -6.31 -23.52 14.30
C SER A 10 -5.10 -24.33 13.82
N SER A 11 -4.41 -23.85 12.79
CA SER A 11 -3.08 -24.36 12.44
C SER A 11 -2.13 -23.23 12.04
N GLU A 12 -1.73 -22.46 13.05
CA GLU A 12 -0.36 -21.92 13.08
C GLU A 12 0.58 -23.04 13.56
N GLU A 13 1.60 -23.39 12.78
CA GLU A 13 2.88 -23.87 13.33
C GLU A 13 4.05 -23.64 12.34
N ASN A 14 4.99 -22.81 12.81
CA ASN A 14 6.44 -23.04 12.78
C ASN A 14 7.16 -23.41 11.48
N SER A 15 7.87 -22.40 10.94
CA SER A 15 9.11 -22.60 10.18
C SER A 15 10.24 -23.08 11.11
N PRO A 16 11.15 -23.94 10.60
CA PRO A 16 12.56 -23.53 10.66
C PRO A 16 13.38 -23.85 9.39
N GLU A 17 14.59 -23.29 9.34
CA GLU A 17 15.57 -23.39 8.25
C GLU A 17 16.02 -24.84 7.93
N GLY A 18 16.39 -25.13 6.68
CA GLY A 18 16.87 -26.47 6.30
C GLY A 18 17.37 -26.66 4.86
N THR A 19 18.59 -26.20 4.58
CA THR A 19 19.28 -26.35 3.29
C THR A 19 19.44 -27.80 2.79
N ARG A 20 18.91 -28.15 1.61
CA ARG A 20 19.63 -28.96 0.57
C ARG A 20 18.88 -29.14 -0.74
N ALA A 21 19.63 -29.15 -1.84
CA ALA A 21 19.14 -29.38 -3.19
C ALA A 21 18.90 -30.86 -3.51
N ARG A 22 17.87 -31.16 -4.32
CA ARG A 22 17.95 -32.20 -5.36
C ARG A 22 16.89 -32.02 -6.45
N ALA A 23 17.30 -32.16 -7.71
CA ALA A 23 16.43 -32.06 -8.87
C ALA A 23 15.66 -33.37 -9.16
N THR A 24 14.41 -33.26 -9.60
CA THR A 24 13.69 -34.35 -10.29
C THR A 24 12.72 -33.84 -11.36
N LEU A 25 12.99 -34.25 -12.60
CA LEU A 25 12.06 -34.51 -13.71
C LEU A 25 10.76 -33.67 -13.81
N GLY A 26 10.75 -32.75 -14.77
CA GLY A 26 9.49 -32.24 -15.34
C GLY A 26 8.74 -33.31 -16.14
N LYS A 27 7.41 -33.31 -16.03
CA LYS A 27 6.47 -33.97 -16.95
C LYS A 27 5.43 -32.94 -17.40
N PRO A 28 5.21 -32.73 -18.71
CA PRO A 28 4.17 -31.82 -19.20
C PRO A 28 2.82 -32.56 -19.37
N PRO A 29 1.67 -31.96 -19.01
CA PRO A 29 0.36 -32.48 -19.41
C PRO A 29 0.10 -32.21 -20.90
N ARG A 30 -0.43 -33.22 -21.60
CA ARG A 30 -0.79 -33.14 -23.02
C ARG A 30 -2.23 -32.67 -23.22
N ARG A 31 -2.39 -31.75 -24.19
CA ARG A 31 -3.59 -31.37 -24.96
C ARG A 31 -4.87 -32.23 -24.86
N ALA A 32 -5.99 -31.53 -24.71
CA ALA A 32 -7.22 -31.63 -25.54
C ALA A 32 -7.71 -30.18 -25.75
N ARG A 33 -7.95 -29.62 -26.95
CA ARG A 33 -8.99 -29.90 -27.97
C ARG A 33 -10.39 -30.02 -27.31
N THR A 34 -11.42 -29.27 -27.74
CA THR A 34 -11.83 -29.05 -29.16
C THR A 34 -12.53 -27.68 -29.39
N CYS A 35 -12.69 -27.32 -30.66
CA CYS A 35 -13.13 -26.04 -31.24
C CYS A 35 -14.63 -25.71 -31.06
N VAL A 36 -15.00 -24.41 -31.08
CA VAL A 36 -15.68 -23.62 -32.16
C VAL A 36 -15.37 -22.12 -31.84
N GLY A 37 -15.26 -21.13 -32.73
CA GLY A 37 -15.27 -21.02 -34.20
C GLY A 37 -15.61 -19.56 -34.63
N PHE A 38 -15.47 -19.21 -35.93
CA PHE A 38 -15.67 -17.86 -36.52
C PHE A 38 -14.67 -16.76 -36.07
N GLN A 39 -14.23 -15.79 -36.90
CA GLN A 39 -14.48 -15.55 -38.33
C GLN A 39 -13.25 -14.97 -39.04
N GLU A 40 -13.16 -15.35 -40.32
CA GLU A 40 -12.28 -14.88 -41.39
C GLU A 40 -12.24 -13.35 -41.58
N LYS A 41 -11.03 -12.77 -41.69
CA LYS A 41 -10.76 -11.72 -42.67
C LYS A 41 -9.28 -11.67 -43.05
N THR A 42 -9.01 -11.84 -44.34
CA THR A 42 -7.73 -11.55 -44.99
C THR A 42 -7.55 -10.04 -45.18
N ASP A 43 -6.31 -9.59 -45.34
CA ASP A 43 -5.80 -9.19 -46.66
C ASP A 43 -4.30 -8.84 -46.55
N ASP A 44 -3.49 -9.50 -47.39
CA ASP A 44 -2.06 -9.22 -47.59
C ASP A 44 -1.84 -7.94 -48.43
N THR A 45 -0.57 -7.63 -48.75
CA THR A 45 -0.03 -6.49 -49.55
C THR A 45 0.49 -5.36 -48.63
N SER A 46 1.75 -4.92 -48.70
CA SER A 46 2.75 -4.96 -49.78
C SER A 46 4.19 -5.04 -49.24
N SER A 47 5.12 -5.46 -50.11
CA SER A 47 6.53 -5.00 -50.10
C SER A 47 6.61 -3.47 -49.99
N GLY A 48 7.63 -2.85 -49.40
CA GLY A 48 9.00 -3.33 -49.25
C GLY A 48 9.90 -2.48 -50.15
N GLU A 49 10.30 -1.31 -49.64
CA GLU A 49 11.31 -0.45 -50.26
C GLU A 49 12.36 -0.06 -49.22
N VAL A 50 13.60 0.06 -49.69
CA VAL A 50 14.78 0.44 -48.92
C VAL A 50 15.05 1.89 -49.29
N GLU A 51 14.94 2.83 -48.35
CA GLU A 51 15.31 4.23 -48.63
C GLU A 51 16.51 4.64 -47.78
N GLU A 52 17.53 5.12 -48.48
CA GLU A 52 18.75 5.67 -47.92
C GLU A 52 18.52 7.01 -47.20
N VAL A 53 19.40 7.28 -46.23
CA VAL A 53 20.02 8.60 -46.01
C VAL A 53 19.12 9.84 -46.20
N LEU A 54 18.71 10.46 -45.10
CA LEU A 54 19.03 11.88 -44.89
C LEU A 54 18.98 12.27 -43.40
N MET A 55 20.10 12.77 -42.87
CA MET A 55 20.17 13.41 -41.56
C MET A 55 19.77 14.89 -41.69
N PRO A 56 18.73 15.39 -40.99
CA PRO A 56 18.45 16.82 -40.93
C PRO A 56 19.41 17.51 -39.96
N SER A 57 20.62 17.83 -40.45
CA SER A 57 21.45 18.89 -39.86
C SER A 57 20.81 20.24 -40.15
N THR A 58 20.44 21.01 -39.12
CA THR A 58 20.25 22.47 -39.25
C THR A 58 20.40 23.17 -37.90
N THR A 59 21.31 24.15 -37.85
CA THR A 59 21.24 25.40 -37.04
C THR A 59 20.69 25.26 -35.61
N LEU A 60 21.48 25.25 -34.54
CA LEU A 60 22.53 26.22 -34.19
C LEU A 60 22.05 27.66 -34.39
N ASP A 61 21.38 28.22 -33.39
CA ASP A 61 21.15 29.67 -33.27
C ASP A 61 21.64 30.15 -31.90
N LEU A 62 22.89 30.63 -31.89
CA LEU A 62 23.63 31.01 -30.68
C LEU A 62 23.34 32.47 -30.33
N ALA A 63 22.19 32.71 -29.70
CA ALA A 63 21.79 34.03 -29.21
C ALA A 63 22.74 34.52 -28.08
N THR A 64 23.77 35.25 -28.49
CA THR A 64 24.77 35.84 -27.59
C THR A 64 24.18 37.00 -26.81
N SER A 65 23.82 36.79 -25.53
CA SER A 65 23.49 37.87 -24.60
C SER A 65 24.72 38.23 -23.75
N LYS A 66 25.43 39.27 -24.20
CA LYS A 66 26.70 39.71 -23.61
C LYS A 66 26.47 40.79 -22.53
N SER A 67 26.92 40.49 -21.31
CA SER A 67 27.32 41.41 -20.23
C SER A 67 26.45 42.66 -19.91
N VAL A 68 25.94 42.70 -18.68
CA VAL A 68 26.23 43.83 -17.78
C VAL A 68 26.68 43.25 -16.44
N ALA A 69 27.95 43.47 -16.10
CA ALA A 69 28.46 43.28 -14.74
C ALA A 69 28.30 44.58 -13.93
N ASP A 70 28.68 44.54 -12.65
CA ASP A 70 28.69 45.63 -11.68
C ASP A 70 27.31 46.06 -11.12
N LYS A 71 27.01 45.58 -9.90
CA LYS A 71 27.43 46.35 -8.71
C LYS A 71 27.49 45.48 -7.46
N ALA A 72 28.53 45.70 -6.66
CA ALA A 72 28.87 44.85 -5.53
C ALA A 72 28.24 45.27 -4.19
N ALA A 73 28.30 44.30 -3.27
CA ALA A 73 28.62 44.44 -1.85
C ALA A 73 27.49 44.67 -0.82
N ASN A 74 27.64 43.88 0.26
CA ASN A 74 27.14 44.08 1.61
C ASN A 74 25.62 43.95 1.86
N LEU A 75 25.22 42.84 2.48
CA LEU A 75 25.01 42.88 3.94
C LEU A 75 25.08 41.46 4.55
N ALA A 76 26.04 41.26 5.46
CA ALA A 76 26.05 40.07 6.31
C ALA A 76 25.12 40.28 7.51
N LYS A 77 24.15 39.38 7.71
CA LYS A 77 23.55 39.12 9.03
C LYS A 77 22.79 37.79 9.06
N PRO A 78 23.32 36.73 9.70
CA PRO A 78 22.48 35.64 10.16
C PRO A 78 21.67 36.16 11.36
N THR A 79 20.37 36.36 11.17
CA THR A 79 19.48 36.74 12.28
C THR A 79 19.08 35.46 13.02
N ALA A 80 19.42 35.41 14.30
CA ALA A 80 19.07 34.30 15.18
C ALA A 80 17.56 34.29 15.51
N GLU A 81 17.10 33.14 16.00
CA GLU A 81 15.92 32.97 16.86
C GLU A 81 14.59 33.57 16.37
N THR A 82 13.68 32.67 15.97
CA THR A 82 12.54 32.34 16.85
C THR A 82 12.17 30.88 16.60
N GLN A 83 12.69 29.96 17.42
CA GLN A 83 12.04 28.67 17.59
C GLN A 83 10.82 28.91 18.45
N GLU A 84 9.62 28.82 17.87
CA GLU A 84 8.42 28.66 18.69
C GLU A 84 8.50 27.27 19.36
N PRO A 85 8.38 27.18 20.69
CA PRO A 85 8.18 25.90 21.34
C PRO A 85 6.77 25.43 20.98
N ILE A 86 6.64 24.63 19.92
CA ILE A 86 5.44 23.82 19.70
C ILE A 86 5.30 22.89 20.91
N THR A 87 4.47 23.34 21.84
CA THR A 87 4.14 22.65 23.08
C THR A 87 3.86 21.19 22.79
N SER A 88 4.53 20.29 23.51
CA SER A 88 4.21 18.87 23.49
C SER A 88 2.73 18.69 23.85
N SER A 89 1.88 18.59 22.84
CA SER A 89 0.51 18.17 23.01
C SER A 89 0.56 16.74 23.52
N SER A 90 0.24 16.57 24.80
CA SER A 90 0.24 15.29 25.49
C SER A 90 -0.49 14.27 24.63
N ALA A 91 0.27 13.31 24.09
CA ALA A 91 -0.30 12.12 23.48
C ALA A 91 -0.96 11.32 24.60
N VAL A 92 -2.23 11.61 24.85
CA VAL A 92 -3.10 10.70 25.58
C VAL A 92 -3.04 9.38 24.81
N PRO A 93 -2.60 8.27 25.42
CA PRO A 93 -2.70 6.99 24.77
C PRO A 93 -4.19 6.72 24.56
N LEU A 94 -4.65 6.84 23.32
CA LEU A 94 -5.92 6.25 22.91
C LEU A 94 -5.71 4.74 23.01
N VAL A 95 -6.10 4.19 24.17
CA VAL A 95 -6.27 2.75 24.39
C VAL A 95 -7.45 2.31 23.53
N LEU A 96 -7.16 2.21 22.24
CA LEU A 96 -8.05 1.75 21.19
C LEU A 96 -7.89 0.23 21.13
N GLY A 97 -8.59 -0.49 22.01
CA GLY A 97 -8.33 -1.94 22.10
C GLY A 97 -8.92 -2.72 23.28
N GLU A 98 -9.76 -2.15 24.13
CA GLU A 98 -10.72 -2.97 24.89
C GLU A 98 -12.09 -2.84 24.23
N GLY A 99 -12.38 -3.78 23.34
CA GLY A 99 -13.73 -3.98 22.84
C GLY A 99 -14.61 -4.41 24.01
N TYR A 100 -15.41 -3.48 24.51
CA TYR A 100 -16.36 -3.74 25.59
C TYR A 100 -17.37 -4.80 25.13
N ASP A 101 -17.15 -6.06 25.51
CA ASP A 101 -18.05 -7.15 25.17
C ASP A 101 -19.33 -7.10 26.02
N LEU A 102 -20.24 -6.24 25.56
CA LEU A 102 -21.57 -6.06 26.14
C LEU A 102 -22.48 -7.28 25.96
N SER A 103 -22.02 -8.37 25.31
CA SER A 103 -22.76 -9.63 25.18
C SER A 103 -23.05 -10.27 26.54
N SER A 104 -22.22 -10.00 27.55
CA SER A 104 -22.41 -10.45 28.94
C SER A 104 -23.51 -9.71 29.73
N LEU A 105 -24.00 -8.57 29.24
CA LEU A 105 -24.91 -7.68 29.97
C LEU A 105 -26.41 -7.89 29.68
N LEU A 106 -26.76 -8.82 28.77
CA LEU A 106 -28.13 -9.00 28.27
C LEU A 106 -28.75 -10.39 28.51
N THR A 107 -28.08 -11.28 29.25
CA THR A 107 -28.60 -12.60 29.64
C THR A 107 -29.48 -12.53 30.90
N PHE A 108 -30.67 -11.93 30.77
CA PHE A 108 -31.74 -12.10 31.76
C PHE A 108 -32.47 -13.43 31.54
N ASP A 109 -32.28 -14.39 32.45
CA ASP A 109 -33.05 -15.64 32.50
C ASP A 109 -34.37 -15.45 33.28
N PRO A 110 -35.54 -15.54 32.61
CA PRO A 110 -36.83 -15.32 33.26
C PRO A 110 -37.37 -16.54 34.04
N GLU A 111 -36.73 -17.72 33.98
CA GLU A 111 -37.25 -18.94 34.65
C GLU A 111 -36.92 -19.02 36.15
N SER A 112 -36.06 -18.15 36.67
CA SER A 112 -35.56 -18.17 38.06
C SER A 112 -36.59 -17.77 39.16
N ILE A 113 -37.88 -17.65 38.84
CA ILE A 113 -38.94 -17.17 39.78
C ILE A 113 -40.08 -18.20 39.92
N GLU A 114 -39.77 -19.40 40.42
CA GLU A 114 -40.79 -20.35 40.87
C GLU A 114 -41.27 -20.06 42.32
N PRO A 115 -42.59 -19.89 42.57
CA PRO A 115 -43.12 -19.77 43.92
C PRO A 115 -43.38 -21.15 44.55
N ALA A 116 -42.75 -21.40 45.70
CA ALA A 116 -42.84 -22.67 46.42
C ALA A 116 -44.28 -23.10 46.77
N ALA A 117 -44.64 -24.35 46.47
CA ALA A 117 -45.94 -24.94 46.78
C ALA A 117 -45.89 -25.78 48.08
N SER A 118 -46.64 -25.37 49.10
CA SER A 118 -46.71 -26.06 50.40
C SER A 118 -47.63 -27.30 50.37
N LYS A 119 -47.26 -28.36 51.09
CA LYS A 119 -48.03 -29.61 51.31
C LYS A 119 -48.58 -29.74 52.74
N ALA A 120 -49.70 -30.44 52.90
CA ALA A 120 -50.21 -31.15 54.11
C ALA A 120 -51.26 -32.19 53.61
N SER A 121 -51.30 -33.48 53.98
CA SER A 121 -51.53 -34.16 55.29
C SER A 121 -52.86 -33.79 55.98
N GLU A 122 -53.69 -34.68 56.53
CA GLU A 122 -53.80 -36.18 56.50
C GLU A 122 -55.19 -36.62 57.08
N GLU A 123 -55.47 -37.94 57.13
CA GLU A 123 -56.54 -38.76 57.81
C GLU A 123 -57.46 -38.16 58.94
N SER A 124 -58.63 -38.69 59.37
CA SER A 124 -59.18 -40.06 59.54
C SER A 124 -60.72 -40.08 59.84
N GLY A 125 -61.39 -41.26 59.96
CA GLY A 125 -62.80 -41.47 60.41
C GLY A 125 -62.95 -41.94 61.89
N PRO A 126 -64.04 -42.61 62.38
CA PRO A 126 -65.24 -43.17 61.69
C PRO A 126 -66.64 -43.11 62.44
N SER A 127 -67.65 -43.78 61.86
CA SER A 127 -68.79 -44.53 62.50
C SER A 127 -70.05 -43.86 63.13
N ALA A 128 -71.20 -44.06 62.45
CA ALA A 128 -72.59 -44.37 62.89
C ALA A 128 -73.22 -43.71 64.17
N THR A 129 -74.48 -43.21 64.17
CA THR A 129 -75.71 -43.79 63.56
C THR A 129 -76.76 -42.74 63.12
N HIS A 130 -77.37 -42.99 61.96
CA HIS A 130 -78.44 -42.28 61.22
C HIS A 130 -78.99 -40.90 61.66
N GLY A 131 -79.47 -40.71 62.90
CA GLY A 131 -80.01 -39.43 63.37
C GLY A 131 -78.94 -38.34 63.51
N GLN A 132 -77.81 -38.70 64.11
CA GLN A 132 -76.62 -37.85 64.09
C GLN A 132 -76.10 -37.67 62.67
N LEU A 133 -76.25 -38.67 61.79
CA LEU A 133 -75.74 -38.62 60.42
C LEU A 133 -76.42 -37.52 59.58
N GLN A 134 -77.69 -37.17 59.84
CA GLN A 134 -78.30 -36.01 59.17
C GLN A 134 -77.85 -34.67 59.76
N HIS A 135 -77.74 -34.54 61.08
CA HIS A 135 -77.23 -33.29 61.69
C HIS A 135 -75.74 -33.07 61.36
N LEU A 136 -74.95 -34.14 61.37
CA LEU A 136 -73.53 -34.15 61.02
C LEU A 136 -73.34 -34.03 59.51
N LYS A 137 -74.27 -34.51 58.66
CA LYS A 137 -74.33 -34.14 57.24
C LYS A 137 -74.67 -32.65 57.07
N ALA A 138 -75.58 -32.07 57.86
CA ALA A 138 -75.86 -30.64 57.78
C ALA A 138 -74.68 -29.78 58.28
N LEU A 139 -74.03 -30.18 59.38
CA LEU A 139 -72.83 -29.54 59.93
C LEU A 139 -71.60 -29.73 59.04
N LEU A 140 -71.38 -30.91 58.47
CA LEU A 140 -70.31 -31.13 57.49
C LEU A 140 -70.65 -30.48 56.15
N SER A 141 -71.88 -30.51 55.64
CA SER A 141 -72.22 -29.76 54.42
C SER A 141 -72.05 -28.27 54.65
N SER A 142 -72.53 -27.71 55.77
CA SER A 142 -72.28 -26.32 56.15
C SER A 142 -70.78 -26.02 56.31
N SER A 143 -70.04 -26.87 57.04
CA SER A 143 -68.62 -26.64 57.31
C SER A 143 -67.76 -26.83 56.06
N ILE A 144 -68.06 -27.82 55.22
CA ILE A 144 -67.43 -28.03 53.92
C ILE A 144 -67.79 -26.85 53.02
N GLU A 145 -69.04 -26.40 52.97
CA GLU A 145 -69.42 -25.26 52.14
C GLU A 145 -68.69 -23.98 52.60
N THR A 146 -68.60 -23.67 53.90
CA THR A 146 -67.78 -22.52 54.38
C THR A 146 -66.27 -22.73 54.18
N LEU A 147 -65.72 -23.90 54.53
CA LEU A 147 -64.29 -24.21 54.47
C LEU A 147 -63.79 -24.42 53.04
N VAL A 148 -64.67 -24.74 52.09
CA VAL A 148 -64.34 -24.87 50.67
C VAL A 148 -64.59 -23.57 49.94
N GLU A 149 -65.68 -22.87 50.23
CA GLU A 149 -66.01 -21.63 49.53
C GLU A 149 -65.10 -20.47 49.93
N ASP A 150 -64.84 -20.22 51.21
CA ASP A 150 -64.09 -19.02 51.61
C ASP A 150 -62.62 -19.00 51.13
N PRO A 151 -61.81 -20.09 51.27
CA PRO A 151 -60.45 -20.09 50.72
C PRO A 151 -60.42 -20.23 49.19
N LYS A 152 -61.42 -20.83 48.53
CA LYS A 152 -61.49 -20.82 47.06
C LYS A 152 -61.89 -19.44 46.53
N LYS A 153 -62.90 -18.79 47.13
CA LYS A 153 -63.33 -17.42 46.79
C LYS A 153 -62.20 -16.41 47.01
N SER A 154 -61.44 -16.49 48.10
CA SER A 154 -60.29 -15.61 48.33
C SER A 154 -59.17 -15.83 47.31
N ARG A 155 -58.81 -17.09 47.00
CA ARG A 155 -57.86 -17.43 45.94
C ARG A 155 -58.32 -16.95 44.55
N VAL A 156 -59.61 -17.03 44.23
CA VAL A 156 -60.17 -16.50 42.98
C VAL A 156 -60.12 -14.97 42.94
N LYS A 157 -60.42 -14.27 44.05
CA LYS A 157 -60.26 -12.81 44.14
C LYS A 157 -58.81 -12.38 43.91
N LEU A 158 -57.86 -13.04 44.58
CA LEU A 158 -56.42 -12.80 44.39
C LEU A 158 -55.97 -13.10 42.94
N ALA A 159 -56.44 -14.21 42.36
CA ALA A 159 -56.14 -14.54 40.97
C ALA A 159 -56.67 -13.47 40.00
N ARG A 160 -57.88 -12.95 40.20
CA ARG A 160 -58.45 -11.84 39.42
C ARG A 160 -57.62 -10.57 39.58
N GLN A 161 -57.20 -10.21 40.79
CA GLN A 161 -56.30 -9.07 41.02
C GLN A 161 -54.97 -9.21 40.28
N ARG A 162 -54.30 -10.37 40.35
CA ARG A 162 -53.06 -10.65 39.58
C ARG A 162 -53.29 -10.62 38.07
N ILE A 163 -54.47 -11.03 37.59
CA ILE A 163 -54.84 -10.92 36.17
C ILE A 163 -54.96 -9.45 35.78
N SER A 164 -55.71 -8.64 36.54
CA SER A 164 -55.85 -7.19 36.29
C SER A 164 -54.50 -6.47 36.32
N LEU A 165 -53.64 -6.77 37.29
CA LEU A 165 -52.30 -6.19 37.38
C LEU A 165 -51.42 -6.54 36.17
N ARG A 166 -51.45 -7.79 35.71
CA ARG A 166 -50.71 -8.20 34.50
C ARG A 166 -51.23 -7.52 33.22
N HIS A 167 -52.54 -7.25 33.12
CA HIS A 167 -53.09 -6.47 32.01
C HIS A 167 -52.66 -5.00 32.09
N ALA A 168 -52.63 -4.40 33.28
CA ALA A 168 -52.13 -3.04 33.50
C ALA A 168 -50.62 -2.88 33.19
N GLN A 169 -49.86 -3.98 33.18
CA GLN A 169 -48.44 -4.00 32.79
C GLN A 169 -48.20 -4.13 31.28
N LEU A 170 -49.24 -4.33 30.45
CA LEU A 170 -49.07 -4.48 29.00
C LEU A 170 -48.41 -3.25 28.32
N PRO A 171 -48.76 -1.99 28.64
CA PRO A 171 -48.08 -0.82 28.07
C PRO A 171 -46.59 -0.79 28.43
N LEU A 172 -46.23 -1.10 29.68
CA LEU A 172 -44.84 -1.15 30.12
C LEU A 172 -44.04 -2.23 29.36
N LYS A 173 -44.66 -3.38 29.05
CA LYS A 173 -44.02 -4.42 28.24
C LYS A 173 -43.79 -3.98 26.78
N ALA A 174 -44.73 -3.24 26.21
CA ALA A 174 -44.55 -2.65 24.88
C ALA A 174 -43.42 -1.61 24.87
N ASP A 175 -43.41 -0.67 25.83
CA ASP A 175 -42.35 0.33 25.99
C ASP A 175 -40.94 -0.29 26.12
N ILE A 176 -40.83 -1.44 26.82
CA ILE A 176 -39.59 -2.20 26.95
C ILE A 176 -39.19 -2.80 25.61
N ALA A 177 -40.11 -3.47 24.89
CA ALA A 177 -39.84 -4.05 23.58
C ALA A 177 -39.37 -2.98 22.57
N ASP A 178 -40.06 -1.84 22.49
CA ASP A 178 -39.70 -0.70 21.66
C ASP A 178 -38.31 -0.13 22.01
N LYS A 179 -37.96 -0.07 23.30
CA LYS A 179 -36.63 0.37 23.74
C LYS A 179 -35.55 -0.64 23.34
N CYS A 180 -35.80 -1.94 23.50
CA CYS A 180 -34.88 -2.99 23.05
C CYS A 180 -34.68 -2.96 21.53
N GLN A 181 -35.74 -2.80 20.73
CA GLN A 181 -35.64 -2.65 19.28
C GLN A 181 -34.74 -1.45 18.91
N ARG A 182 -35.04 -0.25 19.44
CA ARG A 182 -34.24 0.96 19.16
C ARG A 182 -32.78 0.85 19.63
N LEU A 183 -32.50 0.07 20.68
CA LEU A 183 -31.13 -0.22 21.11
C LEU A 183 -30.41 -1.16 20.13
N ASN A 184 -31.08 -2.21 19.64
CA ASN A 184 -30.53 -3.11 18.65
C ASN A 184 -30.27 -2.41 17.30
N GLU A 185 -31.17 -1.54 16.85
CA GLU A 185 -30.99 -0.71 15.66
C GLU A 185 -29.78 0.25 15.82
N LYS A 186 -29.64 0.89 16.99
CA LYS A 186 -28.48 1.73 17.30
C LYS A 186 -27.19 0.93 17.40
N LYS A 187 -27.23 -0.30 17.92
CA LYS A 187 -26.07 -1.19 17.95
C LYS A 187 -25.64 -1.54 16.53
N ALA A 188 -26.54 -2.03 15.68
CA ALA A 188 -26.22 -2.36 14.29
C ALA A 188 -25.67 -1.14 13.50
N ALA A 189 -26.23 0.06 13.74
CA ALA A 189 -25.76 1.30 13.13
C ALA A 189 -24.43 1.81 13.72
N LEU A 190 -24.03 1.37 14.92
CA LEU A 190 -22.72 1.61 15.51
C LEU A 190 -21.71 0.61 14.95
N ASP A 191 -22.04 -0.69 14.99
CA ASP A 191 -21.21 -1.78 14.48
C ASP A 191 -20.79 -1.51 13.01
N ALA A 192 -21.76 -1.11 12.16
CA ALA A 192 -21.51 -0.74 10.76
C ALA A 192 -20.72 0.58 10.56
N LYS A 193 -20.57 1.41 11.59
CA LYS A 193 -19.71 2.61 11.56
C LYS A 193 -18.32 2.36 12.15
N THR A 194 -18.21 1.40 13.06
CA THR A 194 -16.93 0.93 13.61
C THR A 194 -16.23 -0.06 12.69
N ASP A 195 -16.95 -0.64 11.72
CA ASP A 195 -16.34 -1.38 10.61
C ASP A 195 -15.61 -0.41 9.65
N THR A 196 -14.41 0.00 10.06
CA THR A 196 -13.49 0.79 9.24
C THR A 196 -12.54 -0.11 8.43
N SER A 197 -12.80 -1.42 8.35
CA SER A 197 -11.87 -2.42 7.79
C SER A 197 -11.43 -2.09 6.37
N VAL A 198 -12.38 -1.68 5.51
CA VAL A 198 -12.13 -1.26 4.13
C VAL A 198 -11.19 -0.05 4.08
N SER A 199 -11.51 1.01 4.81
CA SER A 199 -10.67 2.23 4.83
C SER A 199 -9.29 1.99 5.45
N THR A 200 -9.16 1.08 6.43
CA THR A 200 -7.86 0.66 6.96
C THR A 200 -7.05 -0.09 5.90
N ALA A 201 -7.66 -1.00 5.13
CA ALA A 201 -6.98 -1.75 4.07
C ALA A 201 -6.55 -0.87 2.88
N GLU A 202 -7.40 0.09 2.48
CA GLU A 202 -7.06 1.11 1.47
C GLU A 202 -5.87 1.96 1.92
N LEU A 203 -5.86 2.40 3.19
CA LEU A 203 -4.81 3.21 3.76
C LEU A 203 -3.46 2.47 3.85
N GLU A 204 -3.46 1.19 4.22
CA GLU A 204 -2.26 0.34 4.19
C GLU A 204 -1.73 0.11 2.77
N THR A 205 -2.61 0.04 1.77
CA THR A 205 -2.20 -0.05 0.36
C THR A 205 -1.52 1.24 -0.10
N LEU A 206 -2.10 2.40 0.23
CA LEU A 206 -1.52 3.71 -0.10
C LEU A 206 -0.18 3.96 0.61
N ARG A 207 -0.01 3.46 1.85
CA ARG A 207 1.28 3.52 2.56
C ARG A 207 2.39 2.78 1.82
N LYS A 208 2.09 1.59 1.28
CA LYS A 208 3.05 0.79 0.50
C LYS A 208 3.38 1.45 -0.84
N GLU A 209 2.39 1.98 -1.55
CA GLU A 209 2.64 2.71 -2.80
C GLU A 209 3.51 3.96 -2.58
N LEU A 210 3.35 4.64 -1.45
CA LEU A 210 4.21 5.77 -1.07
C LEU A 210 5.67 5.31 -0.81
N GLU A 211 5.87 4.21 -0.08
CA GLU A 211 7.19 3.64 0.19
C GLU A 211 7.92 3.23 -1.11
N ASP A 212 7.24 2.49 -2.00
CA ASP A 212 7.74 2.12 -3.34
C ASP A 212 8.09 3.36 -4.18
N LEU A 213 7.29 4.42 -4.10
CA LEU A 213 7.54 5.67 -4.83
C LEU A 213 8.76 6.42 -4.26
N GLU A 214 8.94 6.44 -2.94
CA GLU A 214 10.12 7.01 -2.30
C GLU A 214 11.40 6.25 -2.67
N GLU A 215 11.35 4.92 -2.80
CA GLU A 215 12.47 4.11 -3.32
C GLU A 215 12.82 4.48 -4.76
N ARG A 216 11.82 4.58 -5.64
CA ARG A 216 12.02 5.00 -7.02
C ARG A 216 12.60 6.42 -7.11
N VAL A 217 12.18 7.34 -6.24
CA VAL A 217 12.75 8.69 -6.16
C VAL A 217 14.21 8.65 -5.69
N ARG A 218 14.56 7.82 -4.70
CA ARG A 218 15.95 7.61 -4.24
C ARG A 218 16.82 7.07 -5.38
N ALA A 219 16.39 6.00 -6.06
CA ALA A 219 17.11 5.40 -7.18
C ALA A 219 17.30 6.38 -8.36
N THR A 220 16.26 7.16 -8.69
CA THR A 220 16.33 8.15 -9.78
C THR A 220 17.31 9.29 -9.44
N LYS A 221 17.35 9.75 -8.18
CA LYS A 221 18.31 10.76 -7.73
C LYS A 221 19.76 10.27 -7.84
N GLN A 222 20.04 9.01 -7.47
CA GLN A 222 21.37 8.43 -7.64
C GLN A 222 21.77 8.38 -9.12
N LEU A 223 20.87 7.90 -9.99
CA LEU A 223 21.13 7.84 -11.44
C LEU A 223 21.39 9.22 -12.07
N ILE A 224 20.78 10.28 -11.55
CA ILE A 224 21.07 11.66 -11.96
C ILE A 224 22.50 12.04 -11.55
N GLN A 225 22.88 11.83 -10.29
CA GLN A 225 24.23 12.13 -9.79
C GLN A 225 25.33 11.35 -10.53
N ASP A 226 25.09 10.07 -10.80
CA ASP A 226 26.02 9.22 -11.56
C ASP A 226 26.22 9.74 -12.99
N LYS A 227 25.15 10.25 -13.63
CA LYS A 227 25.22 10.87 -14.96
C LYS A 227 25.88 12.25 -14.94
N GLU A 228 25.64 13.06 -13.91
CA GLU A 228 26.33 14.34 -13.73
C GLU A 228 27.84 14.14 -13.58
N ALA A 229 28.26 13.14 -12.81
CA ALA A 229 29.67 12.75 -12.68
C ALA A 229 30.28 12.26 -14.01
N LEU A 230 29.55 11.44 -14.77
CA LEU A 230 29.98 10.98 -16.10
C LEU A 230 30.14 12.14 -17.10
N ILE A 231 29.21 13.11 -17.09
CA ILE A 231 29.29 14.31 -17.93
C ILE A 231 30.50 15.17 -17.53
N ALA A 232 30.75 15.35 -16.23
CA ALA A 232 31.91 16.10 -15.74
C ALA A 232 33.24 15.46 -16.18
N HIS A 233 33.38 14.14 -16.03
CA HIS A 233 34.56 13.39 -16.52
C HIS A 233 34.75 13.53 -18.03
N SER A 234 33.69 13.32 -18.81
CA SER A 234 33.76 13.42 -20.28
C SER A 234 34.12 14.84 -20.75
N HIS A 235 33.67 15.88 -20.03
CA HIS A 235 34.07 17.26 -20.31
C HIS A 235 35.56 17.53 -19.99
N GLU A 236 36.07 17.00 -18.88
CA GLU A 236 37.50 17.10 -18.51
C GLU A 236 38.39 16.41 -19.56
N GLU A 237 38.04 15.19 -19.97
CA GLU A 237 38.71 14.43 -21.03
C GLU A 237 38.72 15.20 -22.37
N ALA A 238 37.58 15.80 -22.76
CA ALA A 238 37.47 16.58 -23.98
C ALA A 238 38.33 17.86 -23.98
N GLU A 239 38.42 18.58 -22.84
CA GLU A 239 39.34 19.72 -22.73
C GLU A 239 40.82 19.28 -22.71
N GLY A 240 41.12 18.09 -22.17
CA GLY A 240 42.45 17.46 -22.24
C GLY A 240 42.89 17.20 -23.69
N LEU A 241 42.11 16.43 -24.45
CA LEU A 241 42.36 16.15 -25.88
C LEU A 241 42.46 17.44 -26.73
N LYS A 242 41.66 18.46 -26.39
CA LYS A 242 41.71 19.78 -27.03
C LYS A 242 42.97 20.57 -26.69
N ALA A 243 43.60 20.34 -25.55
CA ALA A 243 44.90 20.92 -25.20
C ALA A 243 46.06 20.19 -25.90
N GLU A 244 45.96 18.86 -26.01
CA GLU A 244 46.87 18.02 -26.81
C GLU A 244 46.86 18.45 -28.28
N LEU A 245 45.69 18.44 -28.94
CA LEU A 245 45.54 18.88 -30.33
C LEU A 245 46.06 20.31 -30.60
N LYS A 246 45.95 21.23 -29.64
CA LYS A 246 46.53 22.58 -29.78
C LYS A 246 48.07 22.55 -29.78
N THR A 247 48.65 21.63 -29.02
CA THR A 247 50.09 21.43 -28.90
C THR A 247 50.63 20.80 -30.19
N ASP A 248 50.02 19.71 -30.66
CA ASP A 248 50.37 19.04 -31.92
C ASP A 248 50.30 20.00 -33.12
N LEU A 249 49.24 20.81 -33.19
CA LEU A 249 49.07 21.80 -34.26
C LEU A 249 50.12 22.92 -34.17
N ALA A 250 50.60 23.26 -32.96
CA ALA A 250 51.71 24.19 -32.79
C ALA A 250 53.04 23.57 -33.24
N GLU A 251 53.28 22.29 -32.95
CA GLU A 251 54.44 21.53 -33.39
C GLU A 251 54.47 21.36 -34.91
N ILE A 252 53.38 20.92 -35.54
CA ILE A 252 53.24 20.82 -37.00
C ILE A 252 53.54 22.18 -37.66
N ARG A 253 53.05 23.29 -37.11
CA ARG A 253 53.38 24.65 -37.59
C ARG A 253 54.85 25.02 -37.40
N ALA A 254 55.53 24.48 -36.39
CA ALA A 254 56.96 24.71 -36.17
C ALA A 254 57.83 23.86 -37.10
N LEU A 255 57.44 22.61 -37.38
CA LEU A 255 58.07 21.74 -38.36
C LEU A 255 57.89 22.27 -39.78
N ASN A 256 56.69 22.73 -40.14
CA ASN A 256 56.42 23.29 -41.47
C ASN A 256 57.21 24.58 -41.78
N LYS A 257 57.73 25.27 -40.75
CA LYS A 257 58.65 26.42 -40.92
C LYS A 257 60.10 26.00 -41.16
N GLN A 258 60.46 24.76 -40.86
CA GLN A 258 61.78 24.18 -41.11
C GLN A 258 61.86 23.53 -42.49
N LEU A 259 60.72 23.35 -43.17
CA LEU A 259 60.68 22.86 -44.53
C LEU A 259 61.34 23.87 -45.47
N VAL A 260 62.39 23.46 -46.17
CA VAL A 260 62.96 24.25 -47.27
C VAL A 260 62.06 24.06 -48.49
N THR A 261 61.69 25.16 -49.14
CA THR A 261 60.88 25.15 -50.36
C THR A 261 61.78 25.28 -51.59
N GLY A 262 61.72 24.30 -52.47
CA GLY A 262 62.44 24.25 -53.75
C GLY A 262 62.05 22.97 -54.48
N GLN A 263 62.47 22.83 -55.73
CA GLN A 263 62.52 21.55 -56.42
C GLN A 263 63.98 21.15 -56.53
N ASP A 264 64.32 19.91 -56.14
CA ASP A 264 65.68 19.38 -56.26
C ASP A 264 66.15 19.48 -57.73
N GLU A 265 65.24 19.40 -58.71
CA GLU A 265 65.57 19.56 -60.14
C GLU A 265 66.03 20.98 -60.52
N ASP A 266 65.53 22.03 -59.87
CA ASP A 266 65.95 23.41 -60.13
C ASP A 266 67.37 23.64 -59.57
N ASP A 267 67.61 23.17 -58.34
CA ASP A 267 68.91 23.27 -57.66
C ASP A 267 69.99 22.42 -58.39
N GLU A 268 69.65 21.20 -58.82
CA GLU A 268 70.54 20.32 -59.60
C GLU A 268 70.86 20.92 -60.98
N ALA A 269 69.91 21.63 -61.61
CA ALA A 269 70.14 22.34 -62.86
C ALA A 269 71.10 23.54 -62.69
N GLU A 270 70.98 24.31 -61.59
CA GLU A 270 71.93 25.39 -61.28
C GLU A 270 73.34 24.83 -61.03
N ILE A 271 73.46 23.72 -60.28
CA ILE A 271 74.74 23.01 -60.06
C ILE A 271 75.34 22.55 -61.40
N ALA A 272 74.56 21.91 -62.27
CA ALA A 272 75.02 21.44 -63.56
C ALA A 272 75.47 22.57 -64.49
N GLU A 273 74.83 23.75 -64.44
CA GLU A 273 75.27 24.94 -65.16
C GLU A 273 76.61 25.48 -64.61
N VAL A 274 76.78 25.55 -63.29
CA VAL A 274 78.06 25.98 -62.68
C VAL A 274 79.20 25.02 -63.05
N ASP A 275 78.97 23.71 -63.00
CA ASP A 275 79.99 22.72 -63.38
C ASP A 275 80.34 22.77 -64.87
N ARG A 276 79.35 23.03 -65.75
CA ARG A 276 79.58 23.28 -67.19
C ARG A 276 80.47 24.51 -67.39
N VAL A 277 80.15 25.63 -66.76
CA VAL A 277 80.95 26.87 -66.84
C VAL A 277 82.38 26.66 -66.32
N ARG A 278 82.53 25.86 -65.25
CA ARG A 278 83.84 25.49 -64.69
C ARG A 278 84.66 24.62 -65.65
N ALA A 279 84.03 23.66 -66.32
CA ALA A 279 84.70 22.82 -67.33
C ALA A 279 85.15 23.66 -68.55
N ASP A 280 84.29 24.54 -69.05
CA ASP A 280 84.61 25.46 -70.16
C ASP A 280 85.81 26.37 -69.82
N ALA A 281 85.87 26.91 -68.59
CA ALA A 281 86.96 27.75 -68.13
C ALA A 281 88.30 26.98 -67.97
N LEU A 282 88.26 25.73 -67.50
CA LEU A 282 89.45 24.88 -67.41
C LEU A 282 90.01 24.55 -68.80
N HIS A 283 89.15 24.17 -69.75
CA HIS A 283 89.59 23.94 -71.14
C HIS A 283 90.16 25.21 -71.81
N ALA A 284 89.60 26.39 -71.52
CA ALA A 284 90.17 27.66 -72.01
C ALA A 284 91.58 27.94 -71.45
N LEU A 285 91.85 27.56 -70.19
CA LEU A 285 93.18 27.67 -69.58
C LEU A 285 94.15 26.62 -70.13
N GLU A 286 93.70 25.37 -70.34
CA GLU A 286 94.52 24.33 -70.99
C GLU A 286 94.93 24.75 -72.41
N ALA A 287 94.00 25.33 -73.18
CA ALA A 287 94.27 25.83 -74.53
C ALA A 287 95.22 27.05 -74.56
N PHE A 288 95.32 27.82 -73.48
CA PHE A 288 96.26 28.94 -73.36
C PHE A 288 97.70 28.48 -73.01
N LEU A 289 97.86 27.27 -72.47
CA LEU A 289 99.15 26.74 -72.02
C LEU A 289 99.84 25.81 -73.04
N GLN A 290 99.25 25.64 -74.24
CA GLN A 290 99.78 24.84 -75.36
C GLN A 290 100.36 25.70 -76.49
#